data_AF-A9GKS3-F1
#
_entry.id   AF-A9GKS3-F1
#
_cell.length_a   1.000
_cell.length_b   1.000
_cell.length_c   1.000
_cell.angle_alpha   90.00
_cell.angle_beta   90.00
_cell.angle_gamma   90.00
#
_symmetry.space_group_name_H-M   'P 1'
#
loop_
_entity.id
_entity.type
_entity.pdbx_description
1 polymer ?
#
loop_
_entity_poly.entity_id
_entity_poly.type
_entity_poly.pdbx_seq_one_letter_code
_entity_poly.pdbx_strand_id
1 'polypeptide(L)'
;MASVHRRMLEIACLVLPGLVWLSPRTAAAHHADHLRWAESLVDNISPENNEYNSSPSFISWAGVAGARRYANRTQCATFLTELLKRGYGFTEASLNGWLGSRSPSAAAYYDAIVEENGFERIHDPKDARAADIIAIRYPAGESSTGHVAILRRAPRAKLPVSPLVAGTFQFEVSIVDSTSTHHGSSDSRYASSGRGASGAGYGTMRLYTNTSETIVGHTWSTAAVTAYYPTTVRQVVIGRLVFEDDDRSDDDDSDDRW
;
A
#
# COMPACT_ATOMS: atom_id res chain seq x y z
N MET A 1 -72.14 56.75 1.12
CA MET A 1 -72.63 55.50 1.73
C MET A 1 -72.11 54.32 0.91
N ALA A 2 -71.86 53.19 1.58
CA ALA A 2 -71.24 51.96 1.09
C ALA A 2 -69.70 51.88 1.26
N SER A 3 -69.36 51.21 2.36
CA SER A 3 -68.08 50.64 2.77
C SER A 3 -67.66 49.50 1.83
N VAL A 4 -66.36 49.39 1.51
CA VAL A 4 -65.68 48.10 1.36
C VAL A 4 -64.22 48.24 1.83
N HIS A 5 -63.91 47.62 2.97
CA HIS A 5 -62.55 47.32 3.38
C HIS A 5 -61.98 46.18 2.52
N ARG A 6 -60.72 46.31 2.06
CA ARG A 6 -59.91 45.16 1.66
C ARG A 6 -58.51 45.26 2.27
N ARG A 7 -58.22 44.28 3.13
CA ARG A 7 -56.92 44.06 3.77
C ARG A 7 -55.97 43.33 2.82
N MET A 8 -54.70 43.73 2.90
CA MET A 8 -53.46 42.95 2.84
C MET A 8 -53.32 41.82 1.80
N LEU A 9 -52.26 41.92 0.99
CA LEU A 9 -51.28 40.84 0.84
C LEU A 9 -49.96 41.41 0.29
N GLU A 10 -48.97 41.59 1.16
CA GLU A 10 -47.58 41.80 0.74
C GLU A 10 -47.02 40.45 0.28
N ILE A 11 -46.60 40.38 -0.98
CA ILE A 11 -45.92 39.21 -1.55
C ILE A 11 -44.43 39.40 -1.28
N ALA A 12 -43.91 38.68 -0.29
CA ALA A 12 -42.49 38.53 -0.07
C ALA A 12 -41.89 37.58 -1.13
N CYS A 13 -41.09 38.11 -2.05
CA CYS A 13 -40.26 37.32 -2.95
C CYS A 13 -39.16 36.59 -2.16
N LEU A 14 -39.37 35.30 -1.91
CA LEU A 14 -38.35 34.39 -1.40
C LEU A 14 -37.43 33.96 -2.56
N VAL A 15 -36.25 34.57 -2.65
CA VAL A 15 -35.16 34.12 -3.51
C VAL A 15 -34.50 32.93 -2.83
N LEU A 16 -34.72 31.72 -3.35
CA LEU A 16 -34.01 30.51 -2.96
C LEU A 16 -32.65 30.49 -3.68
N PRO A 17 -31.50 30.57 -2.99
CA PRO A 17 -30.22 30.29 -3.62
C PRO A 17 -30.13 28.77 -3.84
N GLY A 18 -29.99 28.37 -5.10
CA GLY A 18 -29.66 27.00 -5.47
C GLY A 18 -28.27 26.64 -4.94
N LEU A 19 -28.22 25.88 -3.86
CA LEU A 19 -27.01 25.15 -3.47
C LEU A 19 -26.75 24.10 -4.55
N VAL A 20 -25.82 24.39 -5.45
CA VAL A 20 -25.16 23.36 -6.25
C VAL A 20 -24.32 22.55 -5.27
N TRP A 21 -24.78 21.35 -4.95
CA TRP A 21 -23.97 20.36 -4.24
C TRP A 21 -22.85 19.93 -5.18
N LEU A 22 -21.71 20.64 -5.12
CA LEU A 22 -20.45 20.11 -5.60
C LEU A 22 -20.11 18.92 -4.70
N SER A 23 -20.50 17.71 -5.12
CA SER A 23 -19.95 16.50 -4.54
C SER A 23 -18.44 16.54 -4.75
N PRO A 24 -17.61 16.54 -3.71
CA PRO A 24 -16.17 16.44 -3.90
C PRO A 24 -15.88 15.14 -4.65
N ARG A 25 -15.20 15.26 -5.81
CA ARG A 25 -14.69 14.14 -6.58
C ARG A 25 -13.79 13.29 -5.68
N THR A 26 -13.99 11.97 -5.71
CA THR A 26 -13.21 10.90 -5.07
C THR A 26 -11.80 10.76 -5.64
N ALA A 27 -11.00 11.83 -5.71
CA ALA A 27 -9.62 11.76 -6.19
C ALA A 27 -8.71 10.96 -5.21
N ALA A 28 -8.89 11.16 -3.90
CA ALA A 28 -8.11 10.45 -2.88
C ALA A 28 -8.42 8.94 -2.76
N ALA A 29 -9.47 8.44 -3.40
CA ALA A 29 -9.94 7.06 -3.20
C ALA A 29 -9.07 6.01 -3.92
N HIS A 30 -8.42 6.39 -5.04
CA HIS A 30 -7.63 5.43 -5.82
C HIS A 30 -6.25 5.14 -5.22
N HIS A 31 -5.63 6.07 -4.49
CA HIS A 31 -4.20 5.97 -4.14
C HIS A 31 -3.87 4.84 -3.14
N ALA A 32 -4.89 4.19 -2.57
CA ALA A 32 -4.75 3.04 -1.67
C ALA A 32 -5.51 1.78 -2.11
N ASP A 33 -5.98 1.69 -3.37
CA ASP A 33 -6.79 0.58 -3.85
C ASP A 33 -6.09 -0.78 -3.69
N HIS A 34 -4.78 -0.86 -3.95
CA HIS A 34 -4.02 -2.10 -3.75
C HIS A 34 -3.99 -2.55 -2.29
N LEU A 35 -3.88 -1.62 -1.32
CA LEU A 35 -4.00 -1.94 0.10
C LEU A 35 -5.41 -2.43 0.44
N ARG A 36 -6.45 -1.72 -0.04
CA ARG A 36 -7.85 -2.10 0.19
C ARG A 36 -8.16 -3.52 -0.31
N TRP A 37 -7.67 -3.87 -1.50
CA TRP A 37 -7.82 -5.23 -2.05
C TRP A 37 -7.03 -6.27 -1.25
N ALA A 38 -5.84 -5.91 -0.75
CA ALA A 38 -5.03 -6.77 0.09
C ALA A 38 -5.73 -7.08 1.42
N GLU A 39 -6.26 -6.05 2.09
CA GLU A 39 -6.97 -6.20 3.36
C GLU A 39 -8.27 -7.00 3.17
N SER A 40 -9.04 -6.69 2.12
CA SER A 40 -10.23 -7.48 1.78
C SER A 40 -9.92 -8.96 1.58
N LEU A 41 -8.77 -9.29 0.98
CA LEU A 41 -8.33 -10.68 0.85
C LEU A 41 -8.01 -11.29 2.22
N VAL A 42 -7.10 -10.67 2.99
CA VAL A 42 -6.59 -11.23 4.24
C VAL A 42 -7.69 -11.38 5.29
N ASP A 43 -8.65 -10.45 5.34
CA ASP A 43 -9.77 -10.51 6.29
C ASP A 43 -10.76 -11.64 6.00
N ASN A 44 -10.76 -12.20 4.79
CA ASN A 44 -11.79 -13.16 4.33
C ASN A 44 -11.22 -14.50 3.82
N ILE A 45 -9.91 -14.61 3.61
CA ILE A 45 -9.28 -15.82 3.11
C ILE A 45 -9.21 -16.88 4.21
N SER A 46 -9.62 -18.10 3.89
CA SER A 46 -9.47 -19.23 4.80
C SER A 46 -8.07 -19.87 4.66
N PRO A 47 -7.49 -20.41 5.75
CA PRO A 47 -6.16 -21.04 5.76
C PRO A 47 -5.92 -22.04 4.63
N GLU A 48 -6.91 -22.84 4.27
CA GLU A 48 -6.81 -23.87 3.22
C GLU A 48 -6.70 -23.32 1.80
N ASN A 49 -7.10 -22.06 1.57
CA ASN A 49 -7.01 -21.37 0.29
C ASN A 49 -5.87 -20.35 0.23
N ASN A 50 -5.02 -20.30 1.27
CA ASN A 50 -3.90 -19.37 1.37
C ASN A 50 -2.57 -20.11 1.24
N GLU A 51 -1.97 -20.07 0.05
CA GLU A 51 -0.76 -20.82 -0.29
C GLU A 51 0.34 -19.86 -0.73
N TYR A 52 1.54 -20.01 -0.16
CA TYR A 52 2.72 -19.29 -0.62
C TYR A 52 3.39 -20.00 -1.80
N ASN A 53 3.82 -19.23 -2.79
CA ASN A 53 4.69 -19.68 -3.87
C ASN A 53 4.19 -20.92 -4.63
N SER A 54 3.07 -20.78 -5.32
CA SER A 54 2.52 -21.86 -6.13
C SER A 54 2.25 -21.44 -7.56
N SER A 55 2.18 -22.42 -8.46
CA SER A 55 1.97 -22.21 -9.89
C SER A 55 0.64 -22.81 -10.33
N PRO A 56 -0.24 -22.04 -11.00
CA PRO A 56 -0.09 -20.62 -11.32
C PRO A 56 -0.20 -19.72 -10.08
N SER A 57 0.50 -18.57 -10.09
CA SER A 57 0.35 -17.52 -9.08
C SER A 57 -0.88 -16.68 -9.40
N PHE A 58 -1.80 -16.52 -8.44
CA PHE A 58 -3.01 -15.71 -8.59
C PHE A 58 -3.59 -15.28 -7.25
N ILE A 59 -4.50 -14.31 -7.32
CA ILE A 59 -5.43 -13.96 -6.23
C ILE A 59 -6.85 -14.00 -6.79
N SER A 60 -7.80 -14.53 -6.01
CA SER A 60 -9.23 -14.41 -6.30
C SER A 60 -9.97 -13.85 -5.08
N TRP A 61 -10.96 -13.00 -5.31
CA TRP A 61 -11.85 -12.47 -4.28
C TRP A 61 -13.26 -13.01 -4.53
N ALA A 62 -13.96 -13.46 -3.48
CA ALA A 62 -15.33 -13.92 -3.66
C ALA A 62 -16.22 -12.79 -4.24
N GLY A 63 -17.09 -13.13 -5.19
CA GLY A 63 -17.96 -12.18 -5.88
C GLY A 63 -17.27 -11.40 -7.02
N VAL A 64 -15.96 -11.52 -7.19
CA VAL A 64 -15.22 -10.88 -8.29
C VAL A 64 -15.06 -11.85 -9.44
N ALA A 65 -15.45 -11.43 -10.65
CA ALA A 65 -15.30 -12.22 -11.88
C ALA A 65 -15.85 -13.67 -11.75
N GLY A 66 -16.93 -13.85 -10.98
CA GLY A 66 -17.56 -15.15 -10.76
C GLY A 66 -16.85 -16.06 -9.76
N ALA A 67 -15.75 -15.63 -9.12
CA ALA A 67 -15.07 -16.41 -8.09
C ALA A 67 -15.99 -16.60 -6.86
N ARG A 68 -16.07 -17.83 -6.36
CA ARG A 68 -16.92 -18.18 -5.21
C ARG A 68 -16.23 -18.07 -3.86
N ARG A 69 -14.89 -17.97 -3.86
CA ARG A 69 -14.06 -17.97 -2.65
C ARG A 69 -12.90 -16.99 -2.78
N TYR A 70 -12.41 -16.55 -1.63
CA TYR A 70 -11.11 -15.90 -1.52
C TYR A 70 -10.01 -16.95 -1.64
N ALA A 71 -8.97 -16.68 -2.41
CA ALA A 71 -7.82 -17.56 -2.55
C ALA A 71 -6.56 -16.78 -2.92
N ASN A 72 -5.42 -17.27 -2.44
CA ASN A 72 -4.10 -16.70 -2.67
C ASN A 72 -3.10 -17.82 -2.97
N ARG A 73 -2.28 -17.62 -4.00
CA ARG A 73 -1.24 -18.56 -4.44
C ARG A 73 0.12 -17.89 -4.67
N THR A 74 0.28 -16.67 -4.18
CA THR A 74 1.34 -15.74 -4.57
C THR A 74 2.60 -15.85 -3.72
N GLN A 75 3.69 -15.26 -4.22
CA GLN A 75 4.85 -14.80 -3.45
C GLN A 75 4.72 -13.29 -3.18
N CYS A 76 5.60 -12.69 -2.37
CA CYS A 76 5.54 -11.25 -2.07
C CYS A 76 5.43 -10.34 -3.31
N ALA A 77 6.30 -10.49 -4.30
CA ALA A 77 6.28 -9.65 -5.49
C ALA A 77 5.07 -9.92 -6.41
N THR A 78 4.66 -11.18 -6.56
CA THR A 78 3.46 -11.52 -7.34
C THR A 78 2.18 -11.12 -6.60
N PHE A 79 2.19 -11.08 -5.27
CA PHE A 79 1.10 -10.57 -4.46
C PHE A 79 0.84 -9.09 -4.77
N LEU A 80 1.88 -8.25 -4.67
CA LEU A 80 1.79 -6.85 -5.06
C LEU A 80 1.34 -6.71 -6.52
N THR A 81 1.94 -7.49 -7.42
CA THR A 81 1.61 -7.44 -8.86
C THR A 81 0.13 -7.72 -9.13
N GLU A 82 -0.45 -8.77 -8.55
CA GLU A 82 -1.88 -9.09 -8.71
C GLU A 82 -2.79 -8.02 -8.07
N LEU A 83 -2.36 -7.41 -6.97
CA LEU A 83 -3.06 -6.29 -6.36
C LEU A 83 -3.04 -5.05 -7.24
N LEU A 84 -1.92 -4.75 -7.91
CA LEU A 84 -1.83 -3.63 -8.86
C LEU A 84 -2.72 -3.86 -10.07
N LYS A 85 -2.69 -5.07 -10.66
CA LYS A 85 -3.61 -5.46 -11.74
C LYS A 85 -5.07 -5.26 -11.32
N ARG A 86 -5.41 -5.66 -10.09
CA ARG A 86 -6.78 -5.57 -9.58
C ARG A 86 -7.21 -4.15 -9.23
N GLY A 87 -6.35 -3.41 -8.53
CA GLY A 87 -6.65 -2.07 -8.01
C GLY A 87 -6.65 -1.01 -9.09
N TYR A 88 -5.78 -1.14 -10.08
CA TYR A 88 -5.49 -0.09 -11.05
C TYR A 88 -5.65 -0.51 -12.51
N GLY A 89 -6.00 -1.77 -12.77
CA GLY A 89 -6.17 -2.26 -14.14
C GLY A 89 -4.87 -2.44 -14.92
N PHE A 90 -3.71 -2.48 -14.23
CA PHE A 90 -2.45 -2.84 -14.90
C PHE A 90 -2.61 -4.18 -15.63
N THR A 91 -2.10 -4.24 -16.85
CA THR A 91 -2.02 -5.46 -17.66
C THR A 91 -0.62 -6.03 -17.60
N GLU A 92 -0.44 -7.28 -18.07
CA GLU A 92 0.90 -7.83 -18.26
C GLU A 92 1.76 -6.95 -19.19
N ALA A 93 1.14 -6.36 -20.23
CA ALA A 93 1.84 -5.50 -21.17
C ALA A 93 2.32 -4.19 -20.51
N SER A 94 1.48 -3.54 -19.70
CA SER A 94 1.88 -2.33 -18.98
C SER A 94 2.94 -2.62 -17.92
N LEU A 95 2.83 -3.73 -17.19
CA LEU A 95 3.86 -4.14 -16.22
C LEU A 95 5.19 -4.45 -16.91
N ASN A 96 5.14 -5.09 -18.07
CA ASN A 96 6.34 -5.36 -18.85
C ASN A 96 6.97 -4.08 -19.43
N GLY A 97 6.15 -3.12 -19.84
CA GLY A 97 6.63 -1.80 -20.31
C GLY A 97 7.25 -0.97 -19.19
N TRP A 98 6.66 -1.01 -17.99
CA TRP A 98 7.11 -0.23 -16.83
C TRP A 98 8.30 -0.87 -16.10
N LEU A 99 8.18 -2.13 -15.72
CA LEU A 99 9.11 -2.84 -14.83
C LEU A 99 9.94 -3.91 -15.55
N GLY A 100 9.87 -3.96 -16.89
CA GLY A 100 10.64 -4.90 -17.71
C GLY A 100 10.20 -6.37 -17.59
N SER A 101 9.10 -6.66 -16.90
CA SER A 101 8.59 -8.02 -16.71
C SER A 101 7.08 -8.05 -16.48
N ARG A 102 6.42 -9.10 -16.99
CA ARG A 102 5.01 -9.41 -16.72
C ARG A 102 4.76 -9.90 -15.28
N SER A 103 5.82 -10.32 -14.60
CA SER A 103 5.86 -10.72 -13.20
C SER A 103 7.14 -10.15 -12.56
N PRO A 104 7.16 -8.85 -12.23
CA PRO A 104 8.33 -8.18 -11.68
C PRO A 104 8.82 -8.85 -10.38
N SER A 105 10.14 -8.85 -10.18
CA SER A 105 10.76 -9.36 -8.97
C SER A 105 10.73 -8.32 -7.85
N ALA A 106 11.05 -8.73 -6.61
CA ALA A 106 11.20 -7.76 -5.52
C ALA A 106 12.33 -6.76 -5.79
N ALA A 107 13.43 -7.20 -6.43
CA ALA A 107 14.49 -6.30 -6.87
C ALA A 107 14.02 -5.31 -7.95
N ALA A 108 13.13 -5.71 -8.87
CA ALA A 108 12.59 -4.80 -9.87
C ALA A 108 11.73 -3.69 -9.24
N TYR A 109 10.89 -4.02 -8.25
CA TYR A 109 10.16 -3.00 -7.47
C TYR A 109 11.10 -2.11 -6.66
N TYR A 110 12.16 -2.68 -6.07
CA TYR A 110 13.19 -1.90 -5.38
C TYR A 110 13.84 -0.88 -6.33
N ASP A 111 14.29 -1.34 -7.50
CA ASP A 111 14.97 -0.50 -8.49
C ASP A 111 14.03 0.63 -8.97
N ALA A 112 12.76 0.31 -9.27
CA ALA A 112 11.76 1.31 -9.65
C ALA A 112 11.51 2.38 -8.57
N ILE A 113 11.50 2.00 -7.28
CA ILE A 113 11.37 2.97 -6.17
C ILE A 113 12.64 3.82 -6.03
N VAL A 114 13.82 3.23 -6.20
CA VAL A 114 15.09 3.99 -6.13
C VAL A 114 15.19 5.01 -7.26
N GLU A 115 14.73 4.64 -8.45
CA GLU A 115 14.74 5.45 -9.67
C GLU A 115 13.53 6.40 -9.77
N GLU A 116 12.61 6.35 -8.80
CA GLU A 116 11.36 7.12 -8.80
C GLU A 116 10.52 6.92 -10.08
N ASN A 117 10.62 5.74 -10.68
CA ASN A 117 9.91 5.36 -11.88
C ASN A 117 8.52 4.82 -11.51
N GLY A 118 7.50 5.68 -11.57
CA GLY A 118 6.13 5.36 -11.12
C GLY A 118 5.96 5.34 -9.60
N PHE A 119 6.97 5.86 -8.88
CA PHE A 119 6.98 5.97 -7.43
C PHE A 119 7.57 7.30 -6.96
N GLU A 120 7.01 7.88 -5.92
CA GLU A 120 7.69 8.85 -5.06
C GLU A 120 8.50 8.08 -4.01
N ARG A 121 9.79 8.39 -3.85
CA ARG A 121 10.61 7.73 -2.83
C ARG A 121 10.44 8.39 -1.47
N ILE A 122 10.06 7.59 -0.48
CA ILE A 122 9.90 8.05 0.90
C ILE A 122 11.18 7.76 1.70
N HIS A 123 11.87 8.81 2.13
CA HIS A 123 13.17 8.71 2.80
C HIS A 123 13.06 8.51 4.32
N ASP A 124 12.20 9.29 4.99
CA ASP A 124 11.91 9.14 6.42
C ASP A 124 10.65 8.26 6.62
N PRO A 125 10.73 7.17 7.39
CA PRO A 125 9.54 6.41 7.80
C PRO A 125 8.40 7.23 8.41
N LYS A 126 8.64 8.43 8.94
CA LYS A 126 7.58 9.33 9.45
C LYS A 126 6.68 9.89 8.35
N ASP A 127 7.20 10.04 7.13
CA ASP A 127 6.46 10.54 5.98
C ASP A 127 5.71 9.42 5.24
N ALA A 128 6.00 8.17 5.62
CA ALA A 128 5.34 7.00 5.08
C ALA A 128 3.91 6.87 5.64
N ARG A 129 3.00 6.45 4.78
CA ARG A 129 1.57 6.31 5.09
C ARG A 129 1.04 4.93 4.69
N ALA A 130 -0.23 4.69 5.00
CA ALA A 130 -0.93 3.51 4.52
C ALA A 130 -0.85 3.44 2.98
N ALA A 131 -0.66 2.25 2.45
CA ALA A 131 -0.50 1.94 1.03
C ALA A 131 0.86 2.31 0.41
N ASP A 132 1.81 2.86 1.18
CA ASP A 132 3.19 2.90 0.68
C ASP A 132 3.80 1.48 0.70
N ILE A 133 4.73 1.22 -0.20
CA ILE A 133 5.34 -0.09 -0.43
C ILE A 133 6.76 -0.09 0.14
N ILE A 134 7.06 -1.06 1.01
CA ILE A 134 8.43 -1.38 1.41
C ILE A 134 8.98 -2.40 0.42
N ALA A 135 10.11 -2.10 -0.20
CA ALA A 135 10.89 -3.04 -0.99
C ALA A 135 12.25 -3.29 -0.36
N ILE A 136 12.61 -4.57 -0.22
CA ILE A 136 13.87 -5.04 0.34
C ILE A 136 14.60 -5.82 -0.74
N ARG A 137 15.82 -5.41 -1.10
CA ARG A 137 16.66 -6.12 -2.06
C ARG A 137 17.67 -6.99 -1.34
N TYR A 138 17.82 -8.22 -1.79
CA TYR A 138 18.83 -9.16 -1.28
C TYR A 138 20.11 -9.11 -2.13
N PRO A 139 21.25 -9.54 -1.56
CA PRO A 139 22.49 -9.68 -2.32
C PRO A 139 22.32 -10.56 -3.56
N ALA A 140 23.12 -10.29 -4.59
CA ALA A 140 23.18 -11.15 -5.77
C ALA A 140 23.62 -12.57 -5.39
N GLY A 141 23.04 -13.58 -6.05
CA GLY A 141 23.33 -15.00 -5.81
C GLY A 141 22.45 -15.66 -4.74
N GLU A 142 21.62 -14.90 -4.03
CA GLU A 142 20.56 -15.44 -3.17
C GLU A 142 19.45 -16.11 -4.00
N SER A 143 18.78 -17.10 -3.41
CA SER A 143 17.67 -17.82 -4.06
C SER A 143 16.43 -16.95 -4.31
N SER A 144 16.30 -15.84 -3.59
CA SER A 144 15.28 -14.80 -3.80
C SER A 144 15.97 -13.46 -4.05
N THR A 145 15.34 -12.62 -4.87
CA THR A 145 15.82 -11.26 -5.17
C THR A 145 15.53 -10.26 -4.05
N GLY A 146 14.65 -10.60 -3.11
CA GLY A 146 14.20 -9.66 -2.10
C GLY A 146 12.86 -10.00 -1.46
N HIS A 147 12.23 -8.96 -0.90
CA HIS A 147 10.86 -8.99 -0.37
C HIS A 147 10.14 -7.68 -0.68
N VAL A 148 8.83 -7.72 -0.85
CA VAL A 148 7.98 -6.52 -0.90
C VAL A 148 6.80 -6.69 0.03
N ALA A 149 6.40 -5.59 0.67
CA ALA A 149 5.26 -5.54 1.57
C ALA A 149 4.58 -4.18 1.48
N ILE A 150 3.27 -4.13 1.75
CA ILE A 150 2.49 -2.89 1.73
C ILE A 150 2.27 -2.42 3.16
N LEU A 151 2.52 -1.15 3.45
CA LEU A 151 2.22 -0.55 4.74
C LEU A 151 0.71 -0.47 4.95
N ARG A 152 0.22 -0.99 6.06
CA ARG A 152 -1.20 -0.89 6.44
C ARG A 152 -1.55 0.45 7.08
N ARG A 153 -0.56 1.09 7.68
CA ARG A 153 -0.67 2.35 8.41
C ARG A 153 0.70 3.02 8.46
N ALA A 154 0.71 4.30 8.83
CA ALA A 154 1.95 5.03 9.05
C ALA A 154 2.86 4.31 10.09
N PRO A 155 4.18 4.22 9.84
CA PRO A 155 5.15 3.71 10.81
C PRO A 155 5.06 4.42 12.17
N ARG A 156 5.30 3.67 13.24
CA ARG A 156 5.24 4.20 14.60
C ARG A 156 6.62 4.14 15.25
N ALA A 157 7.16 5.29 15.64
CA ALA A 157 8.35 5.32 16.47
C ALA A 157 8.11 4.53 17.77
N LYS A 158 9.11 3.78 18.22
CA LYS A 158 9.02 3.01 19.45
C LYS A 158 10.23 3.21 20.36
N LEU A 159 10.04 2.92 21.64
CA LEU A 159 11.17 2.76 22.57
C LEU A 159 12.07 1.61 22.08
N PRO A 160 13.40 1.80 22.02
CA PRO A 160 14.33 0.77 21.54
C PRO A 160 14.20 -0.55 22.32
N VAL A 161 14.15 -1.66 21.59
CA VAL A 161 14.15 -3.02 22.16
C VAL A 161 15.08 -3.92 21.33
N SER A 162 15.57 -5.03 21.89
CA SER A 162 16.49 -5.92 21.18
C SER A 162 15.96 -6.38 19.81
N PRO A 163 16.82 -6.54 18.78
CA PRO A 163 18.23 -6.14 18.75
C PRO A 163 18.40 -4.61 18.86
N LEU A 164 19.31 -4.19 19.72
CA LEU A 164 19.70 -2.80 19.87
C LEU A 164 20.88 -2.52 18.94
N VAL A 165 20.76 -1.48 18.11
CA VAL A 165 21.83 -1.03 17.23
C VAL A 165 22.18 0.40 17.64
N ALA A 166 23.44 0.61 18.02
CA ALA A 166 23.87 1.90 18.54
C ALA A 166 23.64 3.02 17.51
N GLY A 167 23.18 4.19 17.99
CA GLY A 167 22.91 5.34 17.12
C GLY A 167 21.68 5.21 16.23
N THR A 168 20.76 4.27 16.52
CA THR A 168 19.54 4.09 15.73
C THR A 168 18.26 4.32 16.52
N PHE A 169 17.22 4.74 15.81
CA PHE A 169 15.84 4.77 16.27
C PHE A 169 15.06 3.62 15.65
N GLN A 170 14.10 3.08 16.38
CA GLN A 170 13.27 1.97 15.90
C GLN A 170 11.87 2.44 15.56
N PHE A 171 11.38 1.98 14.42
CA PHE A 171 10.01 2.14 13.97
C PHE A 171 9.35 0.78 13.84
N GLU A 172 8.15 0.65 14.37
CA GLU A 172 7.27 -0.47 14.09
C GLU A 172 6.51 -0.19 12.80
N VAL A 173 6.54 -1.14 11.86
CA VAL A 173 5.82 -1.06 10.60
C VAL A 173 4.84 -2.21 10.48
N SER A 174 3.55 -1.87 10.40
CA SER A 174 2.47 -2.84 10.18
C SER A 174 2.29 -3.04 8.69
N ILE A 175 2.38 -4.29 8.24
CA ILE A 175 2.41 -4.64 6.83
C ILE A 175 1.33 -5.66 6.45
N VAL A 176 1.01 -5.68 5.17
CA VAL A 176 0.34 -6.79 4.49
C VAL A 176 1.24 -7.30 3.38
N ASP A 177 1.45 -8.61 3.34
CA ASP A 177 2.35 -9.27 2.39
C ASP A 177 1.94 -10.73 2.15
N SER A 178 2.63 -11.40 1.23
CA SER A 178 2.59 -12.86 1.09
C SER A 178 3.99 -13.43 1.35
N THR A 179 4.15 -14.27 2.37
CA THR A 179 5.46 -14.81 2.79
C THR A 179 5.38 -16.30 3.15
N SER A 180 6.52 -16.99 3.08
CA SER A 180 6.66 -18.38 3.54
C SER A 180 6.63 -18.52 5.06
N THR A 181 6.99 -17.45 5.79
CA THR A 181 7.17 -17.48 7.24
C THR A 181 6.59 -16.22 7.86
N HIS A 182 5.78 -16.38 8.91
CA HIS A 182 5.10 -15.30 9.62
C HIS A 182 6.06 -14.37 10.40
N HIS A 183 5.64 -13.12 10.62
CA HIS A 183 6.39 -12.04 11.28
C HIS A 183 6.34 -12.11 12.83
N GLY A 184 6.58 -13.29 13.39
CA GLY A 184 6.48 -13.52 14.84
C GLY A 184 5.05 -13.79 15.31
N SER A 185 4.80 -13.66 16.61
CA SER A 185 3.56 -14.12 17.27
C SER A 185 2.35 -13.22 17.07
N SER A 186 2.55 -11.96 16.65
CA SER A 186 1.48 -11.03 16.33
C SER A 186 1.00 -11.11 14.88
N ASP A 187 1.60 -11.98 14.07
CA ASP A 187 1.22 -12.18 12.67
C ASP A 187 -0.11 -12.93 12.58
N SER A 188 -0.98 -12.54 11.64
CA SER A 188 -2.30 -13.17 11.47
C SER A 188 -2.21 -14.65 11.07
N ARG A 189 -1.08 -15.08 10.50
CA ARG A 189 -0.79 -16.45 10.12
C ARG A 189 -0.22 -17.28 11.28
N TYR A 190 0.17 -16.66 12.40
CA TYR A 190 0.85 -17.34 13.51
C TYR A 190 0.04 -18.49 14.13
N ALA A 191 -1.26 -18.27 14.33
CA ALA A 191 -2.15 -19.28 14.93
C ALA A 191 -2.56 -20.39 13.95
N SER A 192 -2.22 -20.24 12.67
CA SER A 192 -2.53 -21.22 11.64
C SER A 192 -1.44 -22.29 11.56
N SER A 193 -1.84 -23.52 11.24
CA SER A 193 -0.91 -24.62 10.98
C SER A 193 -1.00 -25.07 9.52
N GLY A 194 0.00 -25.82 9.05
CA GLY A 194 0.03 -26.32 7.67
C GLY A 194 0.02 -25.18 6.64
N ARG A 195 -0.89 -25.23 5.66
CA ARG A 195 -0.96 -24.26 4.55
C ARG A 195 -1.19 -22.83 5.02
N GLY A 196 -1.98 -22.63 6.07
CA GLY A 196 -2.31 -21.30 6.61
C GLY A 196 -1.19 -20.60 7.37
N ALA A 197 -0.07 -21.28 7.65
CA ALA A 197 1.09 -20.67 8.30
C ALA A 197 1.94 -19.80 7.35
N SER A 198 1.55 -19.74 6.07
CA SER A 198 2.20 -19.03 4.98
C SER A 198 1.16 -18.34 4.07
N GLY A 199 1.62 -17.61 3.06
CA GLY A 199 0.75 -16.93 2.10
C GLY A 199 0.42 -15.51 2.55
N ALA A 200 -0.70 -14.95 2.11
CA ALA A 200 -1.12 -13.58 2.39
C ALA A 200 -1.48 -13.39 3.87
N GLY A 201 -1.03 -12.31 4.50
CA GLY A 201 -1.34 -12.07 5.90
C GLY A 201 -0.89 -10.70 6.39
N TYR A 202 -1.25 -10.41 7.63
CA TYR A 202 -0.79 -9.22 8.35
C TYR A 202 0.41 -9.55 9.21
N GLY A 203 1.42 -8.70 9.11
CA GLY A 203 2.63 -8.79 9.90
C GLY A 203 3.03 -7.46 10.51
N THR A 204 4.04 -7.54 11.37
CA THR A 204 4.70 -6.36 11.91
C THR A 204 6.20 -6.56 11.87
N MET A 205 6.90 -5.66 11.17
CA MET A 205 8.36 -5.61 11.11
C MET A 205 8.89 -4.41 11.90
N ARG A 206 10.22 -4.29 11.99
CA ARG A 206 10.84 -3.05 12.42
C ARG A 206 11.76 -2.49 11.36
N LEU A 207 11.76 -1.16 11.24
CA LEU A 207 12.77 -0.41 10.53
C LEU A 207 13.66 0.31 11.55
N TYR A 208 14.93 0.46 11.20
CA TYR A 208 15.93 1.16 11.99
C TYR A 208 16.40 2.36 11.18
N THR A 209 16.37 3.55 11.78
CA THR A 209 16.89 4.77 11.16
C THR A 209 18.06 5.33 11.96
N ASN A 210 18.98 6.03 11.28
CA ASN A 210 20.05 6.78 11.95
C ASN A 210 19.55 8.18 12.39
N THR A 211 20.46 9.01 12.91
CA THR A 211 20.17 10.40 13.31
C THR A 211 19.83 11.33 12.16
N SER A 212 20.13 10.94 10.92
CA SER A 212 19.74 11.64 9.69
C SER A 212 18.46 11.07 9.09
N GLU A 213 17.66 10.35 9.90
CA GLU A 213 16.35 9.80 9.55
C GLU A 213 16.37 8.81 8.36
N THR A 214 17.56 8.36 7.96
CA THR A 214 17.76 7.41 6.87
C THR A 214 17.61 5.99 7.39
N ILE A 215 16.89 5.13 6.65
CA ILE A 215 16.77 3.70 6.96
C ILE A 215 18.15 3.02 6.84
N VAL A 216 18.60 2.39 7.92
CA VAL A 216 19.89 1.69 8.03
C VAL A 216 19.77 0.19 8.27
N GLY A 217 18.55 -0.31 8.50
CA GLY A 217 18.30 -1.75 8.59
C GLY A 217 16.87 -2.09 8.96
N HIS A 218 16.60 -3.38 9.09
CA HIS A 218 15.29 -3.90 9.46
C HIS A 218 15.38 -5.20 10.27
N THR A 219 14.25 -5.58 10.86
CA THR A 219 14.01 -6.92 11.39
C THR A 219 12.70 -7.49 10.85
N TRP A 220 12.61 -8.81 10.70
CA TRP A 220 11.40 -9.48 10.18
C TRP A 220 10.25 -9.54 11.19
N SER A 221 10.48 -9.21 12.45
CA SER A 221 9.45 -9.21 13.49
C SER A 221 9.76 -8.22 14.59
N THR A 222 8.83 -8.04 15.53
CA THR A 222 9.01 -7.25 16.75
C THR A 222 9.64 -8.05 17.90
N ALA A 223 9.88 -9.35 17.72
CA ALA A 223 10.44 -10.22 18.75
C ALA A 223 11.87 -9.81 19.13
N ALA A 224 12.21 -9.91 20.41
CA ALA A 224 13.53 -9.51 20.91
C ALA A 224 14.70 -10.32 20.31
N VAL A 225 14.43 -11.58 19.94
CA VAL A 225 15.41 -12.55 19.41
C VAL A 225 15.52 -12.56 17.88
N THR A 226 14.75 -11.70 17.19
CA THR A 226 14.80 -11.61 15.72
C THR A 226 16.17 -11.11 15.24
N ALA A 227 16.60 -11.51 14.05
CA ALA A 227 17.84 -11.03 13.47
C ALA A 227 17.68 -9.61 12.91
N TYR A 228 18.69 -8.76 13.17
CA TYR A 228 18.83 -7.46 12.53
C TYR A 228 19.60 -7.60 11.22
N TYR A 229 19.09 -6.97 10.15
CA TYR A 229 19.72 -6.93 8.84
C TYR A 229 20.05 -5.47 8.47
N PRO A 230 21.34 -5.10 8.37
CA PRO A 230 21.72 -3.76 7.95
C PRO A 230 21.49 -3.56 6.44
N THR A 231 21.32 -2.31 6.01
CA THR A 231 21.15 -1.95 4.59
C THR A 231 22.38 -2.22 3.73
N THR A 232 23.55 -2.37 4.34
CA THR A 232 24.77 -2.84 3.66
C THR A 232 24.69 -4.31 3.21
N VAL A 233 23.75 -5.08 3.77
CA VAL A 233 23.50 -6.48 3.40
C VAL A 233 22.16 -6.62 2.69
N ARG A 234 21.08 -6.04 3.25
CA ARG A 234 19.73 -6.06 2.65
C ARG A 234 19.21 -4.65 2.55
N GLN A 235 19.30 -4.08 1.35
CA GLN A 235 18.88 -2.71 1.10
C GLN A 235 17.37 -2.59 1.29
N VAL A 236 16.90 -1.47 1.83
CA VAL A 236 15.49 -1.20 2.11
C VAL A 236 15.12 0.17 1.58
N VAL A 237 13.99 0.25 0.87
CA VAL A 237 13.38 1.51 0.44
C VAL A 237 11.87 1.49 0.66
N ILE A 238 11.29 2.67 0.78
CA ILE A 238 9.84 2.88 0.82
C ILE A 238 9.48 3.71 -0.41
N GLY A 239 8.44 3.30 -1.12
CA GLY A 239 7.94 4.03 -2.29
C GLY A 239 6.43 4.15 -2.27
N ARG A 240 5.92 5.27 -2.75
CA ARG A 240 4.50 5.55 -2.90
C ARG A 240 4.16 5.59 -4.37
N LEU A 241 3.13 4.84 -4.79
CA LEU A 241 2.69 4.86 -6.19
C LEU A 241 2.25 6.27 -6.59
N VAL A 242 2.69 6.69 -7.79
CA VAL A 242 2.29 7.94 -8.43
C VAL A 242 1.62 7.60 -9.76
N PHE A 243 0.47 8.23 -10.04
CA PHE A 243 -0.26 8.09 -11.30
C PHE A 243 -0.15 9.42 -12.07
N GLU A 244 0.05 9.36 -13.39
CA GLU A 244 0.35 10.53 -14.24
C GLU A 244 -0.79 11.57 -14.40
N ASP A 245 -1.85 11.50 -13.60
CA ASP A 245 -3.02 12.39 -13.70
C ASP A 245 -3.09 13.49 -12.62
N ASP A 246 -2.14 13.55 -11.67
CA ASP A 246 -2.18 14.53 -10.56
C ASP A 246 -1.56 15.91 -10.87
N ASP A 247 -0.89 16.10 -12.02
CA ASP A 247 -0.10 17.32 -12.32
C ASP A 247 -0.65 18.19 -13.49
N ARG A 248 -1.92 18.02 -13.92
CA ARG A 248 -2.49 18.86 -15.00
C ARG A 248 -3.90 19.39 -14.70
N SER A 249 -3.99 20.33 -13.78
CA SER A 249 -4.94 21.44 -13.90
C SER A 249 -4.58 22.50 -12.87
N ASP A 250 -3.85 23.54 -13.27
CA ASP A 250 -3.89 24.86 -12.61
C ASP A 250 -3.27 25.99 -13.47
N ASP A 251 -2.63 25.70 -14.61
CA ASP A 251 -2.07 26.75 -15.49
C ASP A 251 -2.75 26.83 -16.87
N ASP A 252 -4.04 27.15 -16.92
CA ASP A 252 -4.65 27.70 -18.15
C ASP A 252 -5.57 28.87 -17.79
N ASP A 253 -4.98 29.88 -17.15
CA ASP A 253 -5.63 31.17 -16.91
C ASP A 253 -4.59 32.30 -16.99
N SER A 254 -3.99 32.47 -18.17
CA SER A 254 -3.61 33.79 -18.70
C SER A 254 -2.95 33.64 -20.07
N ASP A 255 -3.67 33.98 -21.13
CA ASP A 255 -3.07 34.77 -22.21
C ASP A 255 -4.16 35.61 -22.89
N ASP A 256 -4.32 36.80 -22.34
CA ASP A 256 -4.77 37.99 -23.08
C ASP A 256 -3.74 38.38 -24.16
N ARG A 257 -4.26 39.01 -25.23
CA ARG A 257 -3.61 39.76 -26.35
C ARG A 257 -3.55 38.95 -27.64
N TRP A 258 -4.23 39.32 -28.73
CA TRP A 258 -4.41 40.66 -29.32
C TRP A 258 -5.80 40.89 -29.91
#